data_AF-A0A4Y2DNI1-F1
#
_entry.id   AF-A0A4Y2DNI1-F1
#
_cell.length_a   1.000
_cell.length_b   1.000
_cell.length_c   1.000
_cell.angle_alpha   90.00
_cell.angle_beta   90.00
_cell.angle_gamma   90.00
#
_symmetry.space_group_name_H-M   'P 1'
#
loop_
_entity.id
_entity.type
_entity.pdbx_description
1 polymer ?
#
loop_
_entity_poly.entity_id
_entity_poly.type
_entity_poly.pdbx_seq_one_letter_code
_entity_poly.pdbx_strand_id
1 'polypeptide(L)'
;MSQKTDLERLKKQRSSHRGQVTKLISKAENRLTNPDVEIDELEGLLIQLQTKDEQLKSIDSKIENVLDLTEIESEIEKIDEYNEDIVFTSV
;
A
#
# COMPACT_ATOMS: atom_id res chain seq x y z
N MET A 1 -18.46 -0.38 -4.81
CA MET A 1 -17.67 -0.90 -5.95
C MET A 1 -17.10 -2.25 -5.54
N SER A 2 -16.84 -3.18 -6.48
CA SER A 2 -16.28 -4.49 -6.12
C SER A 2 -14.85 -4.33 -5.57
N GLN A 3 -14.51 -5.06 -4.50
CA GLN A 3 -13.16 -5.08 -3.90
C GLN A 3 -12.06 -5.34 -4.94
N LYS A 4 -12.35 -6.15 -5.97
CA LYS A 4 -11.47 -6.39 -7.11
C LYS A 4 -11.16 -5.12 -7.92
N THR A 5 -12.15 -4.25 -8.11
CA THR A 5 -11.99 -2.97 -8.80
C THR A 5 -11.14 -1.99 -8.00
N ASP A 6 -11.31 -1.98 -6.67
CA ASP A 6 -10.52 -1.12 -5.79
C ASP A 6 -9.06 -1.57 -5.68
N LEU A 7 -8.79 -2.88 -5.62
CA LEU A 7 -7.43 -3.42 -5.66
C LEU A 7 -6.69 -3.02 -6.94
N GLU A 8 -7.32 -3.20 -8.10
CA GLU A 8 -6.71 -2.86 -9.39
C GLU A 8 -6.46 -1.35 -9.51
N ARG A 9 -7.36 -0.51 -8.99
CA ARG A 9 -7.16 0.93 -8.91
C ARG A 9 -5.95 1.29 -8.04
N LEU A 10 -5.83 0.69 -6.86
CA LEU A 10 -4.69 0.93 -5.94
C LEU A 10 -3.37 0.46 -6.54
N LYS A 11 -3.32 -0.72 -7.18
CA LYS A 11 -2.13 -1.20 -7.90
C LYS A 11 -1.70 -0.24 -9.01
N LYS A 12 -2.66 0.29 -9.78
CA LYS A 12 -2.38 1.27 -10.84
C LYS A 12 -1.84 2.58 -10.27
N GLN A 13 -2.41 3.07 -9.17
CA GLN A 13 -1.89 4.24 -8.46
C GLN A 13 -0.45 4.00 -7.99
N ARG A 14 -0.18 2.88 -7.33
CA ARG A 14 1.17 2.50 -6.89
C ARG A 14 2.18 2.49 -8.03
N SER A 15 1.82 1.87 -9.16
CA SER A 15 2.66 1.82 -10.36
C SER A 15 2.99 3.22 -10.88
N SER A 16 2.02 4.13 -10.91
CA SER A 16 2.24 5.52 -11.32
C SER A 16 3.20 6.25 -10.37
N HIS A 17 3.01 6.12 -9.05
CA HIS A 17 3.90 6.73 -8.06
C HIS A 17 5.33 6.18 -8.17
N ARG A 18 5.50 4.86 -8.35
CA ARG A 18 6.83 4.26 -8.58
C ARG A 18 7.51 4.84 -9.81
N GLY A 19 6.78 5.00 -10.92
CA GLY A 19 7.32 5.64 -12.13
C GLY A 19 7.76 7.09 -11.90
N GLN A 20 7.05 7.85 -11.07
CA GLN A 20 7.45 9.21 -10.69
C GLN A 20 8.70 9.21 -9.80
N VAL A 21 8.79 8.28 -8.84
CA VAL A 21 9.97 8.11 -7.99
C VAL A 21 11.21 7.79 -8.83
N THR A 22 11.12 6.85 -9.77
CA THR A 22 12.24 6.54 -10.68
C THR A 22 12.72 7.78 -11.43
N LYS A 23 11.81 8.61 -11.93
CA LYS A 23 12.16 9.88 -12.60
C LYS A 23 12.84 10.87 -11.65
N LEU A 24 12.37 10.98 -10.41
CA LEU A 24 12.96 11.86 -9.40
C LEU A 24 14.36 11.40 -9.00
N ILE A 25 14.57 10.08 -8.83
CA ILE A 25 15.88 9.50 -8.55
C ILE A 25 16.84 9.81 -9.70
N SER A 26 16.46 9.52 -10.95
CA SER A 26 17.31 9.85 -12.10
C SER A 26 17.59 11.35 -12.22
N LYS A 27 16.63 12.21 -11.86
CA LYS A 27 16.87 13.65 -11.81
C LYS A 27 17.88 14.02 -10.73
N ALA A 28 17.76 13.45 -9.53
CA ALA A 28 18.71 13.67 -8.43
C ALA A 28 20.11 13.18 -8.78
N GLU A 29 20.24 11.98 -9.33
CA GLU A 29 21.51 11.41 -9.80
C GLU A 29 22.19 12.32 -10.84
N ASN A 30 21.45 12.81 -11.84
CA ASN A 30 21.98 13.73 -12.84
C ASN A 30 22.35 15.10 -12.27
N ARG A 31 21.67 15.56 -11.22
CA ARG A 31 22.03 16.83 -10.56
C ARG A 31 23.27 16.69 -9.70
N LEU A 32 23.43 15.57 -9.01
CA LEU A 32 24.61 15.29 -8.18
C LEU A 32 25.91 15.16 -9.00
N THR A 33 25.82 14.89 -10.30
CA THR A 33 27.00 14.90 -11.20
C THR A 33 27.36 16.29 -11.70
N ASN A 34 26.53 17.30 -11.47
CA ASN A 34 26.81 18.68 -11.85
C ASN A 34 27.60 19.40 -10.75
N PRO A 35 28.81 19.93 -11.04
CA PRO A 35 29.62 20.65 -10.05
C PRO A 35 28.98 21.96 -9.56
N ASP A 36 28.07 22.55 -10.34
CA ASP A 36 27.38 23.81 -10.02
C ASP A 36 26.01 23.60 -9.38
N VAL A 37 25.72 22.38 -8.87
CA VAL A 37 24.42 22.10 -8.26
C VAL A 37 24.24 22.87 -6.95
N GLU A 38 23.10 23.55 -6.82
CA GLU A 38 22.73 24.27 -5.60
C GLU A 38 22.12 23.33 -4.57
N ILE A 39 22.45 23.54 -3.29
CA ILE A 39 21.93 22.74 -2.17
C ILE A 39 20.39 22.81 -2.12
N ASP A 40 19.80 23.99 -2.34
CA ASP A 40 18.36 24.20 -2.34
C ASP A 40 17.64 23.33 -3.39
N GLU A 41 18.26 23.09 -4.55
CA GLU A 41 17.71 22.20 -5.57
C GLU A 41 17.69 20.74 -5.07
N LEU A 42 18.77 20.32 -4.39
CA LEU A 42 18.86 18.97 -3.81
C LEU A 42 17.87 18.78 -2.65
N GLU A 43 17.69 19.78 -1.78
CA GLU A 43 16.70 19.76 -0.72
C GLU A 43 15.27 19.66 -1.29
N GLY A 44 14.98 20.43 -2.34
CA GLY A 44 13.69 20.36 -3.04
C GLY A 44 13.41 18.98 -3.65
N LEU A 45 14.45 18.29 -4.15
CA LEU A 45 14.32 16.91 -4.64
C LEU A 45 14.13 15.91 -3.51
N LEU A 46 14.82 16.09 -2.37
CA LEU A 46 14.68 15.25 -1.19
C LEU A 46 13.25 15.31 -0.63
N ILE A 47 12.67 16.51 -0.49
CA ILE A 47 11.29 16.69 0.00
C ILE A 47 10.29 15.98 -0.91
N GLN A 48 10.48 16.08 -2.24
CA GLN A 48 9.64 15.38 -3.20
C GLN A 48 9.74 13.86 -3.07
N LEU A 49 10.95 13.32 -2.86
CA LEU A 49 11.17 11.89 -2.65
C LEU A 49 10.52 11.40 -1.36
N GLN A 50 10.68 12.13 -0.25
CA GLN A 50 10.05 11.82 1.04
C GLN A 50 8.51 11.81 0.92
N THR A 51 7.94 12.82 0.25
CA THR A 51 6.50 12.87 0.00
C THR A 51 6.02 11.64 -0.78
N LYS A 52 6.80 11.19 -1.78
CA LYS A 52 6.45 9.99 -2.56
C LYS A 52 6.56 8.70 -1.75
N ASP A 53 7.54 8.61 -0.85
CA ASP A 53 7.69 7.47 0.06
C ASP A 53 6.46 7.32 0.98
N GLU A 54 6.01 8.41 1.60
CA GLU A 54 4.79 8.41 2.42
C GLU A 54 3.54 8.01 1.61
N GLN A 55 3.41 8.51 0.38
CA GLN A 55 2.32 8.16 -0.52
C GLN A 55 2.33 6.65 -0.87
N LEU A 56 3.52 6.09 -1.15
CA LEU A 56 3.66 4.66 -1.44
C LEU A 56 3.32 3.81 -0.23
N LYS A 57 3.83 4.15 0.97
CA LYS A 57 3.47 3.48 2.22
C LYS A 57 1.97 3.49 2.47
N SER A 58 1.30 4.63 2.27
CA SER A 58 -0.16 4.73 2.39
C SER A 58 -0.90 3.83 1.41
N ILE A 59 -0.43 3.73 0.16
CA ILE A 59 -1.04 2.86 -0.84
C ILE A 59 -0.80 1.38 -0.51
N ASP A 60 0.39 1.02 -0.06
CA ASP A 60 0.71 -0.36 0.33
C ASP A 60 -0.15 -0.79 1.52
N SER A 61 -0.30 0.03 2.57
CA SER A 61 -1.23 -0.25 3.66
C SER A 61 -2.68 -0.38 3.18
N LYS A 62 -3.12 0.44 2.22
CA LYS A 62 -4.47 0.30 1.65
C LYS A 62 -4.62 -1.01 0.89
N ILE A 63 -3.61 -1.44 0.14
CA ILE A 63 -3.61 -2.71 -0.60
C ILE A 63 -3.69 -3.90 0.37
N GLU A 64 -2.90 -3.87 1.44
CA GLU A 64 -2.92 -4.90 2.50
C GLU A 64 -4.31 -5.05 3.12
N ASN A 65 -5.01 -3.94 3.32
CA ASN A 65 -6.35 -3.90 3.92
C ASN A 65 -7.51 -4.04 2.92
N VAL A 66 -7.26 -4.32 1.63
CA VAL A 66 -8.37 -4.55 0.67
C VAL A 66 -9.11 -5.86 0.98
N LEU A 67 -8.39 -6.86 1.51
CA LEU A 67 -8.99 -8.11 1.95
C LEU A 67 -9.40 -7.95 3.41
N ASP A 68 -10.64 -7.50 3.61
CA ASP A 68 -11.27 -7.60 4.92
C ASP A 68 -11.67 -9.07 5.14
N LEU A 69 -10.84 -9.79 5.89
CA LEU A 69 -11.06 -11.20 6.22
C LEU A 69 -12.01 -11.38 7.40
N THR A 70 -12.43 -10.30 8.07
CA THR A 70 -13.28 -10.37 9.27
C THR A 70 -14.62 -11.07 8.99
N GLU A 71 -15.14 -10.95 7.76
CA GLU A 71 -16.38 -11.62 7.35
C GLU A 71 -16.18 -13.14 7.26
N ILE A 72 -15.02 -13.59 6.76
CA ILE A 72 -14.65 -15.02 6.71
C ILE A 72 -14.33 -15.54 8.12
N GLU A 73 -13.61 -14.77 8.93
CA GLU A 73 -13.29 -15.11 10.32
C GLU A 73 -14.57 -15.26 11.16
N SER A 74 -15.55 -14.36 11.00
CA SER A 74 -16.85 -14.46 11.68
C SER A 74 -17.68 -15.67 11.23
N GLU A 75 -17.60 -16.05 9.95
CA GLU A 75 -18.27 -17.27 9.47
C GLU A 75 -17.62 -18.54 10.04
N ILE A 76 -16.28 -18.56 10.18
CA ILE A 76 -15.57 -19.68 10.83
C ILE A 76 -15.97 -19.79 12.30
N GLU A 77 -15.98 -18.69 13.05
CA GLU A 77 -16.41 -18.67 14.46
C GLU A 77 -17.83 -19.23 14.64
N LYS A 78 -18.78 -18.81 13.79
CA LYS A 78 -20.17 -19.32 13.85
C LYS A 78 -20.28 -20.81 13.55
N ILE A 79 -19.44 -21.34 12.66
CA ILE A 79 -19.39 -22.77 12.34
C ILE A 79 -18.80 -23.55 13.52
N ASP A 80 -17.76 -23.03 14.15
CA ASP A 80 -17.15 -23.63 15.34
C ASP A 80 -18.14 -23.65 16.52
N GLU A 81 -18.84 -22.54 16.80
CA GLU A 81 -19.91 -22.46 17.81
C GLU A 81 -21.04 -23.49 17.53
N TYR A 82 -21.50 -23.57 16.29
CA TYR A 82 -22.54 -24.54 15.89
C TYR A 82 -22.07 -25.99 16.09
N ASN A 83 -20.80 -26.29 15.80
CA ASN A 83 -20.24 -27.63 15.99
C ASN A 83 -20.09 -27.99 17.47
N GLU A 84 -19.76 -27.02 18.34
CA GLU A 84 -19.73 -27.23 19.79
C GLU A 84 -21.14 -27.53 20.34
N ASP A 85 -22.17 -26.81 19.90
CA ASP A 85 -23.56 -27.00 20.35
C ASP A 85 -24.16 -28.38 19.97
N ILE A 86 -23.79 -28.93 18.80
CA ILE A 86 -24.24 -30.26 18.37
C ILE A 86 -23.67 -31.38 19.26
N VAL A 87 -22.41 -31.23 19.71
CA VAL A 87 -21.76 -32.24 20.56
C VAL A 87 -22.39 -32.30 21.96
N PHE A 88 -22.90 -31.17 22.46
CA PHE A 88 -23.57 -31.11 23.78
C PHE A 88 -25.04 -31.54 23.78
N THR A 89 -25.74 -31.50 22.65
CA THR A 89 -27.15 -31.91 22.54
C THR A 89 -27.34 -33.41 22.28
N SER A 90 -26.25 -34.19 22.19
CA SER A 90 -26.25 -35.61 21.85
C SER A 90 -26.12 -36.56 23.06
N VAL A 91 -26.46 -36.12 24.28
CA VAL A 91 -26.40 -36.93 25.53
C VAL A 91 -27.79 -37.16 26.12
#